data_AF-A0A4Y7RMH5-F1
#
_entry.id   AF-A0A4Y7RMH5-F1
#
_cell.length_a   1.000
_cell.length_b   1.000
_cell.length_c   1.000
_cell.angle_alpha   90.00
_cell.angle_beta   90.00
_cell.angle_gamma   90.00
#
_symmetry.space_group_name_H-M   'P 1'
#
loop_
_entity.id
_entity.type
_entity.pdbx_description
1 polymer ?
#
loop_
_entity_poly.entity_id
_entity_poly.type
_entity_poly.pdbx_seq_one_letter_code
_entity_poly.pdbx_strand_id
1 'polypeptide(L)'
;MDEIINEDTQLSEVLEILGKVKPESELARHCPGSGYASESIFSFSHCGNYYWIVLICDKRTFAFKHISPDWIRTYANLILSSAAVCVEWNMNHYITDWSVEQDKFCGNYADRKMVRAV
;
A
#
# COMPACT_ATOMS: atom_id res chain seq x y z
N MET A 1 4.86 -14.44 -22.81
CA MET A 1 6.22 -14.70 -22.32
C MET A 1 6.16 -14.26 -20.88
N ASP A 2 5.89 -15.21 -19.99
CA ASP A 2 5.69 -14.91 -18.58
C ASP A 2 7.04 -14.52 -18.01
N GLU A 3 7.24 -13.22 -17.78
CA GLU A 3 8.38 -12.73 -17.03
C GLU A 3 8.32 -13.38 -15.66
N ILE A 4 9.28 -14.24 -15.36
CA ILE A 4 9.51 -14.75 -14.01
C ILE A 4 9.94 -13.53 -13.19
N ILE A 5 8.95 -12.87 -12.60
CA ILE A 5 9.16 -11.75 -11.69
C ILE A 5 9.96 -12.31 -10.51
N ASN A 6 11.22 -11.90 -10.40
CA ASN A 6 12.06 -12.29 -9.28
C ASN A 6 11.72 -11.39 -8.07
N GLU A 7 10.99 -11.96 -7.10
CA GLU A 7 10.57 -11.26 -5.88
C GLU A 7 11.75 -10.63 -5.12
N ASP A 8 12.94 -11.25 -5.17
CA ASP A 8 14.15 -10.71 -4.52
C ASP A 8 14.63 -9.41 -5.17
N THR A 9 14.47 -9.29 -6.48
CA THR A 9 14.83 -8.07 -7.22
C THR A 9 13.87 -6.94 -6.90
N GLN A 10 12.57 -7.25 -6.80
CA GLN A 10 11.54 -6.26 -6.42
C GLN A 10 11.73 -5.76 -4.99
N LEU A 11 12.00 -6.67 -4.05
CA LEU A 11 12.26 -6.30 -2.65
C LEU A 11 13.46 -5.35 -2.54
N SER A 12 14.51 -5.58 -3.32
CA SER A 12 15.70 -4.72 -3.36
C SER A 12 15.35 -3.31 -3.85
N GLU A 13 14.61 -3.18 -4.96
CA GLU A 13 14.14 -1.88 -5.46
C GLU A 13 13.28 -1.13 -4.44
N VAL A 14 12.37 -1.84 -3.77
CA VAL A 14 11.50 -1.27 -2.73
C VAL A 14 12.30 -0.77 -1.54
N LEU A 15 13.32 -1.51 -1.10
CA LEU A 15 14.21 -1.09 -0.02
C LEU A 15 15.02 0.16 -0.40
N GLU A 16 15.47 0.28 -1.65
CA GLU A 16 16.13 1.50 -2.13
C GLU A 16 15.19 2.70 -2.15
N ILE A 17 13.94 2.50 -2.57
CA ILE A 17 12.90 3.54 -2.54
C ILE A 17 12.66 3.99 -1.09
N LEU A 18 12.46 3.04 -0.17
CA LEU A 18 12.25 3.33 1.25
C LEU A 18 13.45 4.03 1.88
N GLY A 19 14.68 3.65 1.53
CA GLY A 19 15.90 4.34 1.98
C GLY A 19 15.96 5.81 1.54
N LYS A 20 15.32 6.18 0.43
CA LYS A 20 15.24 7.57 -0.05
C LYS A 20 14.09 8.34 0.58
N VAL A 21 12.92 7.70 0.73
CA VAL A 21 11.69 8.37 1.21
C VAL A 21 11.61 8.39 2.74
N LYS A 22 12.16 7.38 3.41
CA LYS A 22 12.12 7.16 4.86
C LYS A 22 13.50 6.68 5.38
N PRO A 23 14.56 7.50 5.26
CA PRO A 23 15.94 7.10 5.57
C PRO A 23 16.16 6.65 7.02
N GLU A 24 15.33 7.10 7.96
CA GLU A 24 15.46 6.77 9.39
C GLU A 24 14.67 5.53 9.83
N SER A 25 13.99 4.84 8.90
CA SER A 25 13.15 3.70 9.25
C SER A 25 13.99 2.42 9.40
N GLU A 26 14.11 1.94 10.64
CA GLU A 26 14.62 0.59 10.93
C GLU A 26 13.56 -0.46 10.63
N LEU A 27 13.48 -0.92 9.38
CA LEU A 27 12.44 -1.86 8.96
C LEU A 27 12.89 -3.32 9.10
N ALA A 28 12.10 -4.11 9.82
CA ALA A 28 12.24 -5.56 9.92
C ALA A 28 12.06 -6.22 8.55
N ARG A 29 12.94 -7.17 8.24
CA ARG A 29 12.97 -7.97 7.01
C ARG A 29 12.59 -9.41 7.31
N HIS A 30 12.05 -10.09 6.31
CA HIS A 30 11.73 -11.53 6.31
C HIS A 30 10.74 -11.98 7.39
N CYS A 31 9.63 -11.27 7.53
CA CYS A 31 8.50 -11.73 8.34
C CYS A 31 7.19 -11.65 7.55
N PRO A 32 6.41 -12.73 7.47
CA PRO A 32 5.06 -12.67 6.93
C PRO A 32 4.13 -12.10 8.00
N GLY A 33 2.95 -11.64 7.60
CA GLY A 33 1.96 -11.20 8.57
C GLY A 33 0.81 -10.44 7.95
N SER A 34 0.03 -9.83 8.84
CA SER A 34 -1.05 -8.93 8.50
C SER A 34 -1.06 -7.70 9.40
N GLY A 35 -1.69 -6.62 8.95
CA GLY A 35 -1.80 -5.40 9.73
C GLY A 35 -2.37 -4.23 8.94
N TYR A 36 -2.70 -3.17 9.67
CA TYR A 36 -3.20 -1.93 9.08
C TYR A 36 -2.04 -1.06 8.59
N ALA A 37 -2.22 -0.43 7.44
CA ALA A 37 -1.27 0.53 6.90
C ALA A 37 -1.36 1.85 7.68
N SER A 38 -0.22 2.33 8.18
CA SER A 38 -0.08 3.69 8.72
C SER A 38 0.16 4.70 7.60
N GLU A 39 0.86 4.28 6.54
CA GLU A 39 1.17 5.10 5.38
C GLU A 39 1.07 4.27 4.11
N SER A 40 0.62 4.90 3.02
CA SER A 40 0.65 4.32 1.66
C SER A 40 1.53 5.20 0.76
N ILE A 41 2.52 4.57 0.12
CA ILE A 41 3.49 5.20 -0.76
C ILE A 41 3.32 4.59 -2.15
N PHE A 42 3.09 5.43 -3.15
CA PHE A 42 3.10 5.04 -4.55
C PHE A 42 4.42 5.46 -5.18
N SER A 43 5.20 4.50 -5.66
CA SER A 43 6.50 4.75 -6.26
C SER A 43 6.52 4.32 -7.72
N PHE A 44 7.21 5.12 -8.53
CA PHE A 44 7.36 4.96 -9.97
C PHE A 44 8.86 4.83 -10.24
N SER A 45 9.33 3.63 -10.57
CA SER A 45 10.74 3.41 -10.90
C SER A 45 11.01 3.84 -12.34
N HIS A 46 12.23 4.32 -12.63
CA HIS A 46 12.60 4.70 -13.99
C HIS A 46 12.58 3.50 -14.96
N CYS A 47 12.70 2.28 -14.42
CA CYS A 47 12.68 1.02 -15.16
C CYS A 47 11.25 0.61 -15.55
N GLY A 48 10.24 1.41 -15.20
CA GLY A 48 8.84 1.14 -15.52
C GLY A 48 8.12 0.23 -14.51
N ASN A 49 8.76 -0.08 -13.37
CA ASN A 49 8.12 -0.80 -12.29
C ASN A 49 7.36 0.18 -11.40
N TYR A 50 6.15 -0.20 -10.99
CA TYR A 50 5.34 0.61 -10.08
C TYR A 50 5.08 -0.18 -8.82
N TYR A 51 5.21 0.48 -7.68
CA TYR A 51 5.03 -0.15 -6.38
C TYR A 51 4.02 0.62 -5.54
N TRP A 52 3.11 -0.12 -4.92
CA TRP A 52 2.38 0.34 -3.76
C TRP A 52 3.08 -0.23 -2.54
N ILE A 53 3.65 0.64 -1.70
CA ILE A 53 4.37 0.27 -0.50
C ILE A 53 3.56 0.78 0.69
N VAL A 54 3.36 -0.06 1.69
CA VAL A 54 2.68 0.31 2.93
C VAL A 54 3.61 0.16 4.12
N LEU A 55 3.59 1.14 5.01
CA LEU A 55 4.17 1.00 6.35
C LEU A 55 3.09 0.49 7.29
N ILE A 56 3.42 -0.44 8.18
CA ILE A 56 2.41 -1.09 9.03
C ILE A 56 2.33 -0.39 10.40
N CYS A 57 1.12 -0.09 10.87
CA CYS A 57 0.87 0.48 12.20
C CYS A 57 1.52 -0.36 13.31
N ASP A 58 2.13 0.31 14.27
CA ASP A 58 2.75 -0.26 15.48
C ASP A 58 3.78 -1.38 15.23
N LYS A 59 4.18 -1.55 13.97
CA LYS A 59 5.21 -2.49 13.55
C LYS A 59 6.27 -1.71 12.80
N ARG A 60 7.53 -1.93 13.16
CA ARG A 60 8.66 -1.42 12.37
C ARG A 60 8.85 -2.27 11.11
N THR A 61 7.85 -2.33 10.24
CA THR A 61 7.88 -3.16 9.02
C THR A 61 7.04 -2.55 7.92
N PHE A 62 7.12 -3.15 6.74
CA PHE A 62 6.44 -2.71 5.53
C PHE A 62 5.88 -3.91 4.77
N ALA A 63 5.01 -3.65 3.82
CA ALA A 63 4.65 -4.59 2.77
C ALA A 63 4.59 -3.85 1.44
N PHE A 64 4.70 -4.55 0.32
CA PHE A 64 4.62 -3.93 -0.99
C PHE A 64 3.89 -4.80 -2.01
N LYS A 65 3.33 -4.14 -3.02
CA LYS A 65 2.74 -4.79 -4.19
C LYS A 65 3.30 -4.16 -5.45
N HIS A 66 3.67 -4.99 -6.42
CA HIS A 66 3.85 -4.51 -7.78
C HIS A 66 2.48 -4.17 -8.38
N ILE A 67 2.35 -2.96 -8.91
CA ILE A 67 1.09 -2.44 -9.44
C ILE A 67 1.27 -1.97 -10.88
N SER A 68 0.15 -1.71 -11.57
CA SER A 68 0.15 -1.09 -12.89
C SER A 68 -0.46 0.32 -12.83
N PRO A 69 -0.26 1.17 -13.85
CA PRO A 69 -0.95 2.46 -13.94
C PRO A 69 -2.48 2.32 -13.89
N ASP A 70 -3.04 1.24 -14.44
CA ASP A 70 -4.48 0.97 -14.39
C ASP A 70 -4.95 0.54 -13.01
N TRP A 71 -4.12 -0.21 -12.29
CA TRP A 71 -4.37 -0.54 -10.88
C TRP A 71 -4.42 0.74 -10.03
N ILE A 72 -3.47 1.66 -10.21
CA ILE A 72 -3.46 2.96 -9.51
C ILE A 72 -4.74 3.74 -9.82
N ARG A 73 -5.11 3.86 -11.11
CA ARG A 73 -6.33 4.55 -11.53
C ARG A 73 -7.59 3.94 -10.92
N THR A 74 -7.62 2.64 -10.73
CA THR A 74 -8.77 1.92 -10.18
C THR A 74 -8.87 2.05 -8.66
N TYR A 75 -7.75 1.90 -7.95
CA TYR A 75 -7.77 1.68 -6.49
C TYR A 75 -7.13 2.79 -5.64
N ALA A 76 -6.33 3.69 -6.20
CA ALA A 76 -5.61 4.69 -5.38
C ALA A 76 -6.58 5.60 -4.62
N ASN A 77 -7.65 6.08 -5.26
CA ASN A 77 -8.66 6.90 -4.58
C ASN A 77 -9.37 6.12 -3.47
N LEU A 78 -9.64 4.82 -3.68
CA LEU A 78 -10.24 3.96 -2.67
C LEU A 78 -9.31 3.87 -1.45
N ILE A 79 -8.04 3.55 -1.66
CA ILE A 79 -7.03 3.40 -0.60
C ILE A 79 -6.84 4.70 0.16
N LEU A 80 -6.71 5.83 -0.54
CA LEU A 80 -6.44 7.13 0.07
C LEU A 80 -7.65 7.73 0.81
N SER A 81 -8.87 7.33 0.45
CA SER A 81 -10.10 7.81 1.11
C SER A 81 -10.63 6.87 2.19
N SER A 82 -10.05 5.68 2.32
CA SER A 82 -10.47 4.69 3.33
C SER A 82 -9.94 5.06 4.70
N ALA A 83 -10.74 4.81 5.73
CA ALA A 83 -10.35 5.11 7.12
C ALA A 83 -9.21 4.18 7.58
N ALA A 84 -9.23 2.94 7.11
CA ALA A 84 -8.19 1.96 7.36
C ALA A 84 -7.97 1.07 6.13
N VAL A 85 -6.72 0.65 5.94
CA VAL A 85 -6.33 -0.30 4.90
C VAL A 85 -5.60 -1.45 5.59
N CYS A 86 -6.14 -2.66 5.52
CA CYS A 86 -5.51 -3.87 6.04
C CYS A 86 -4.80 -4.61 4.90
N VAL A 87 -3.60 -5.10 5.15
CA VAL A 87 -2.83 -5.89 4.18
C VAL A 87 -2.35 -7.20 4.82
N GLU A 88 -2.18 -8.22 3.98
CA GLU A 88 -1.51 -9.48 4.30
C GLU A 88 -0.29 -9.64 3.38
N TRP A 89 0.82 -10.16 3.91
CA TRP A 89 2.06 -10.29 3.15
C TRP A 89 2.84 -11.57 3.45
N ASN A 90 3.61 -12.01 2.45
CA ASN A 90 4.46 -13.20 2.51
C ASN A 90 5.85 -12.92 3.13
N MET A 91 6.73 -13.93 3.15
CA MET A 91 8.10 -13.82 3.68
C MET A 91 8.95 -12.74 2.99
N ASN A 92 8.62 -12.37 1.76
CA ASN A 92 9.31 -11.35 0.98
C ASN A 92 8.65 -9.98 1.12
N HIS A 93 7.74 -9.80 2.08
CA HIS A 93 6.94 -8.59 2.26
C HIS A 93 6.03 -8.27 1.07
N TYR A 94 5.81 -9.22 0.16
CA TYR A 94 4.90 -9.04 -0.96
C TYR A 94 3.45 -9.17 -0.48
N ILE A 95 2.61 -8.19 -0.80
CA ILE A 95 1.20 -8.14 -0.44
C ILE A 95 0.43 -9.19 -1.24
N THR A 96 -0.02 -10.21 -0.52
CA THR A 96 -0.83 -11.31 -1.06
C THR A 96 -2.31 -10.97 -1.07
N ASP A 97 -2.79 -10.23 -0.06
CA ASP A 97 -4.17 -9.78 0.02
C ASP A 97 -4.28 -8.40 0.70
N TRP A 98 -5.37 -7.68 0.44
CA TRP A 98 -5.64 -6.39 1.05
C TRP A 98 -7.14 -6.08 1.08
N SER A 99 -7.54 -5.30 2.08
CA SER A 99 -8.93 -4.89 2.28
C SER A 99 -8.97 -3.46 2.81
N VAL A 100 -10.07 -2.77 2.54
CA VAL A 100 -10.27 -1.40 3.01
C VAL A 100 -11.53 -1.30 3.86
N GLU A 101 -11.43 -0.53 4.94
CA GLU A 101 -12.58 -0.15 5.74
C GLU A 101 -13.15 1.17 5.20
N GLN A 102 -14.44 1.14 4.88
CA GLN A 102 -15.19 2.33 4.47
C GLN A 102 -16.33 2.56 5.45
N ASP A 103 -16.29 3.71 6.11
CA ASP A 103 -17.41 4.19 6.91
C ASP A 103 -18.62 4.43 6.01
N LYS A 104 -19.64 3.57 6.16
CA LYS A 104 -20.93 3.78 5.52
C LYS A 104 -21.79 4.62 6.44
N PHE A 105 -22.20 5.80 5.96
CA PHE A 105 -23.19 6.60 6.66
C PHE A 105 -24.54 5.87 6.64
N CYS A 106 -24.96 5.35 7.79
CA CYS A 106 -26.25 4.68 7.98
C CYS A 106 -27.34 5.61 8.56
N GLY A 107 -27.13 6.93 8.53
CA GLY A 107 -28.11 7.92 8.99
C GLY A 107 -29.11 8.31 7.89
N ASN A 108 -30.17 9.04 8.27
CA ASN A 108 -31.09 9.63 7.30
C ASN A 108 -30.35 10.70 6.47
N TYR A 109 -30.40 10.59 5.14
CA TYR A 109 -29.74 11.51 4.20
C TYR A 109 -30.17 12.98 4.36
N ALA A 110 -31.29 13.25 5.02
CA ALA A 110 -31.78 14.59 5.32
C ALA A 110 -30.90 15.38 6.30
N ASP A 111 -30.08 14.70 7.11
CA ASP A 111 -29.25 15.33 8.15
C ASP A 111 -27.83 15.68 7.67
N ARG A 112 -27.47 15.31 6.42
CA ARG A 112 -26.17 15.71 5.86
C ARG A 112 -26.22 17.16 5.39
N LYS A 113 -25.57 18.06 6.15
CA LYS A 113 -25.01 19.30 5.58
C LYS A 113 -24.06 18.88 4.46
N MET A 114 -24.51 19.04 3.22
CA MET A 114 -23.72 18.72 2.04
C MET A 114 -22.50 19.64 2.00
N VAL A 115 -21.34 19.12 2.42
CA VAL A 115 -20.06 19.69 1.99
C VAL A 115 -19.81 19.10 0.60
N ARG A 116 -20.07 19.91 -0.42
CA ARG A 116 -19.62 19.63 -1.80
C ARG A 116 -18.09 19.55 -1.76
N ALA A 117 -17.52 18.40 -2.04
CA ALA A 117 -16.14 18.32 -2.50
C ALA A 117 -16.11 18.85 -3.94
N VAL A 118 -15.16 19.75 -4.22
CA VAL A 118 -14.85 20.31 -5.54
C VAL A 118 -13.89 19.37 -6.26
#